data_AF-A0A7Y2Q932-F1
#
_entry.id   AF-A0A7Y2Q932-F1
#
_cell.length_a   1.000
_cell.length_b   1.000
_cell.length_c   1.000
_cell.angle_alpha   90.00
_cell.angle_beta   90.00
_cell.angle_gamma   90.00
#
_symmetry.space_group_name_H-M   'P 1'
#
loop_
_entity.id
_entity.type
_entity.pdbx_description
1 polymer ?
#
loop_
_entity_poly.entity_id
_entity_poly.type
_entity_poly.pdbx_seq_one_letter_code
_entity_poly.pdbx_strand_id
1 'polypeptide(L)'
;MGEEGLAEISARYIRFADTEAHGRSPLYEELARAVAGDRETLGFLSTLPDVKRQPNLLLAAVRHLFGTPTGWNEFRQALQANPDAIRSLMLERSTQTKEPGRCATLLTVLAPLPQPLALLAVGTAA
;
A
#
# COMPACT_ATOMS: atom_id res chain seq x y z
N MET A 1 16.16 -15.82 -7.04
CA MET A 1 16.54 -14.88 -5.95
C MET A 1 16.81 -15.70 -4.70
N GLY A 2 17.92 -15.45 -4.01
CA GLY A 2 18.30 -16.20 -2.79
C GLY A 2 17.48 -15.79 -1.57
N GLU A 3 17.71 -16.47 -0.44
CA GLU A 3 17.01 -16.21 0.83
C GLU A 3 17.17 -14.76 1.32
N GLU A 4 18.31 -14.13 1.03
CA GLU A 4 18.58 -12.73 1.35
C GLU A 4 17.57 -11.76 0.71
N GLY A 5 17.15 -12.03 -0.53
CA GLY A 5 16.17 -11.19 -1.21
C GLY A 5 14.76 -11.33 -0.64
N LEU A 6 14.38 -12.51 -0.15
CA LEU A 6 13.12 -12.69 0.56
C LEU A 6 13.15 -11.99 1.93
N ALA A 7 14.27 -12.06 2.63
CA ALA A 7 14.46 -11.36 3.91
C ALA A 7 14.33 -9.84 3.76
N GLU A 8 14.84 -9.26 2.67
CA GLU A 8 14.69 -7.83 2.40
C GLU A 8 13.23 -7.42 2.18
N ILE A 9 12.49 -8.21 1.39
CA ILE A 9 11.05 -7.97 1.16
C ILE A 9 10.30 -8.09 2.48
N SER A 10 10.54 -9.15 3.25
CA SER A 10 9.93 -9.36 4.57
C SER A 10 10.17 -8.16 5.50
N ALA A 11 11.43 -7.71 5.62
CA ALA A 11 11.79 -6.56 6.44
C ALA A 11 11.09 -5.26 6.00
N ARG A 12 10.86 -5.08 4.69
CA ARG A 12 10.10 -3.94 4.15
C ARG A 12 8.63 -3.96 4.60
N TYR A 13 8.00 -5.14 4.61
CA TYR A 13 6.62 -5.30 5.07
C TYR A 13 6.49 -5.12 6.59
N ILE A 14 7.46 -5.62 7.38
CA ILE A 14 7.51 -5.35 8.82
C ILE A 14 7.62 -3.84 9.09
N ARG A 15 8.57 -3.15 8.43
CA ARG A 15 8.70 -1.69 8.58
C ARG A 15 7.40 -0.97 8.25
N PHE A 16 6.74 -1.31 7.16
CA PHE A 16 5.44 -0.72 6.82
C PHE A 16 4.39 -0.95 7.90
N ALA A 17 4.31 -2.17 8.45
CA ALA A 17 3.38 -2.48 9.54
C ALA A 17 3.63 -1.58 10.76
N ASP A 18 4.89 -1.37 11.12
CA ASP A 18 5.28 -0.65 12.33
C ASP A 18 5.28 0.88 12.17
N THR A 19 5.57 1.41 10.97
CA THR A 19 5.71 2.86 10.76
C THR A 19 4.54 3.50 10.02
N GLU A 20 3.92 2.79 9.09
CA GLU A 20 2.88 3.36 8.23
C GLU A 20 1.47 2.89 8.58
N ALA A 21 1.29 1.63 8.95
CA ALA A 21 -0.02 1.06 9.29
C ALA A 21 -0.35 1.19 10.79
N HIS A 22 0.67 1.12 11.65
CA HIS A 22 0.50 1.13 13.11
C HIS A 22 -0.30 2.34 13.59
N GLY A 23 -1.30 2.09 14.42
CA GLY A 23 -2.21 3.11 14.97
C GLY A 23 -3.13 3.78 13.94
N ARG A 24 -3.03 3.43 12.64
CA ARG A 24 -3.81 4.02 11.55
C ARG A 24 -4.78 3.03 10.91
N SER A 25 -4.38 1.77 10.75
CA SER A 25 -5.20 0.72 10.15
C SER A 25 -4.84 -0.66 10.71
N PRO A 26 -5.64 -1.19 11.66
CA PRO A 26 -5.42 -2.52 12.23
C PRO A 26 -5.37 -3.63 11.17
N LEU A 27 -6.22 -3.53 10.14
CA LEU A 27 -6.24 -4.50 9.04
C LEU A 27 -4.94 -4.46 8.24
N TYR A 28 -4.42 -3.27 7.89
CA TYR A 28 -3.19 -3.20 7.09
C TYR A 28 -1.96 -3.61 7.92
N GLU A 29 -2.00 -3.36 9.22
CA GLU A 29 -0.98 -3.83 10.16
C GLU A 29 -0.97 -5.37 10.24
N GLU A 30 -2.14 -6.01 10.39
CA GLU A 30 -2.28 -7.48 10.33
C GLU A 30 -1.77 -8.04 9.00
N LEU A 31 -2.28 -7.54 7.88
CA LEU A 31 -1.95 -8.05 6.56
C LEU A 31 -0.45 -7.90 6.26
N ALA A 32 0.15 -6.75 6.57
CA ALA A 32 1.57 -6.54 6.30
C ALA A 32 2.47 -7.48 7.12
N ARG A 33 2.15 -7.71 8.39
CA ARG A 33 2.90 -8.69 9.21
C ARG A 33 2.70 -10.12 8.70
N ALA A 34 1.49 -10.48 8.29
CA ALA A 34 1.22 -11.81 7.76
C ALA A 34 1.95 -12.06 6.42
N VAL A 35 1.97 -11.07 5.52
CA VAL A 35 2.77 -11.14 4.28
C VAL A 35 4.26 -11.31 4.59
N ALA A 36 4.79 -10.59 5.58
CA ALA A 36 6.20 -10.70 5.96
C ALA A 36 6.60 -12.11 6.45
N GLY A 37 5.64 -12.89 6.95
CA GLY A 37 5.84 -14.27 7.40
C GLY A 37 5.52 -15.37 6.38
N ASP A 38 4.86 -15.04 5.26
CA ASP A 38 4.37 -16.03 4.29
C ASP A 38 5.33 -16.17 3.10
N ARG A 39 6.07 -17.29 3.07
CA ARG A 39 7.12 -17.55 2.07
C ARG A 39 6.58 -17.61 0.64
N GLU A 40 5.33 -18.03 0.45
CA GLU A 40 4.67 -18.11 -0.86
C GLU A 40 4.37 -16.71 -1.42
N THR A 41 3.81 -15.83 -0.60
CA THR A 41 3.57 -14.42 -0.94
C THR A 41 4.88 -13.67 -1.17
N LEU A 42 5.88 -13.87 -0.31
CA LEU A 42 7.22 -13.32 -0.53
C LEU A 42 7.83 -13.82 -1.83
N GLY A 43 7.63 -15.11 -2.15
CA GLY A 43 8.04 -15.74 -3.41
C GLY A 43 7.34 -15.15 -4.63
N PHE A 44 6.06 -14.81 -4.53
CA PHE A 44 5.33 -14.06 -5.55
C PHE A 44 5.91 -12.65 -5.75
N LEU A 45 6.03 -11.85 -4.69
CA LEU A 45 6.57 -10.49 -4.75
C LEU A 45 8.00 -10.45 -5.31
N SER A 46 8.76 -11.48 -4.98
CA SER A 46 10.09 -11.77 -5.47
C SER A 46 10.23 -11.73 -7.00
N THR A 47 9.17 -12.12 -7.70
CA THR A 47 9.14 -12.14 -9.17
C THR A 47 8.86 -10.78 -9.81
N LEU A 48 8.48 -9.77 -9.03
CA LEU A 48 8.21 -8.42 -9.51
C LEU A 48 9.49 -7.58 -9.51
N PRO A 49 9.58 -6.52 -10.35
CA PRO A 49 10.64 -5.50 -10.23
C PRO A 49 10.63 -4.88 -8.83
N ASP A 50 11.78 -4.48 -8.29
CA ASP A 50 11.89 -4.02 -6.90
C ASP A 50 10.93 -2.87 -6.55
N VAL A 51 10.80 -1.91 -7.46
CA VAL A 51 9.90 -0.75 -7.33
C VAL A 51 8.41 -1.13 -7.25
N LYS A 52 8.05 -2.36 -7.63
CA LYS A 52 6.68 -2.90 -7.60
C LYS A 52 6.40 -3.79 -6.40
N ARG A 53 7.36 -3.97 -5.48
CA ARG A 53 7.20 -4.85 -4.30
C ARG A 53 6.65 -4.12 -3.07
N GLN A 54 6.21 -2.88 -3.23
CA GLN A 54 5.80 -2.02 -2.12
C GLN A 54 4.52 -2.55 -1.45
N PRO A 55 4.41 -2.52 -0.10
CA PRO A 55 3.25 -3.04 0.63
C PRO A 55 1.94 -2.35 0.23
N ASN A 56 1.94 -1.02 0.17
CA ASN A 56 0.78 -0.22 -0.24
C ASN A 56 0.27 -0.60 -1.65
N LEU A 57 1.15 -0.93 -2.59
CA LEU A 57 0.77 -1.35 -3.94
C LEU A 57 0.09 -2.72 -3.94
N LEU A 58 0.62 -3.71 -3.21
CA LEU A 58 -0.01 -5.02 -3.08
C LEU A 58 -1.39 -4.91 -2.42
N LEU A 59 -1.46 -4.23 -1.28
CA LEU A 59 -2.70 -4.04 -0.53
C LEU A 59 -3.76 -3.33 -1.36
N ALA A 60 -3.37 -2.29 -2.11
CA ALA A 60 -4.26 -1.59 -3.02
C ALA A 60 -4.71 -2.46 -4.20
N ALA A 61 -3.82 -3.27 -4.79
CA ALA A 61 -4.14 -4.13 -5.92
C ALA A 61 -5.16 -5.21 -5.55
N VAL A 62 -4.94 -5.91 -4.42
CA VAL A 62 -5.90 -6.91 -3.92
C VAL A 62 -7.23 -6.24 -3.59
N ARG A 63 -7.20 -5.08 -2.92
CA ARG A 63 -8.42 -4.33 -2.59
C ARG A 63 -9.20 -3.88 -3.83
N HIS A 64 -8.49 -3.47 -4.88
CA HIS A 64 -9.10 -3.00 -6.12
C HIS A 64 -9.83 -4.12 -6.87
N LEU A 65 -9.23 -5.32 -6.92
CA LEU A 65 -9.77 -6.44 -7.67
C LEU A 65 -10.85 -7.23 -6.91
N PHE A 66 -10.70 -7.35 -5.59
CA PHE A 66 -11.51 -8.29 -4.79
C PHE A 66 -12.28 -7.62 -3.65
N GLY A 67 -12.15 -6.30 -3.48
CA GLY A 67 -12.73 -5.58 -2.35
C GLY A 67 -11.86 -5.63 -1.09
N THR A 68 -12.36 -5.06 0.01
CA THR A 68 -11.58 -5.01 1.25
C THR A 68 -11.67 -6.37 1.96
N PRO A 69 -10.55 -7.10 2.15
CA PRO A 69 -10.58 -8.36 2.84
C PRO A 69 -10.92 -8.15 4.32
N THR A 70 -11.53 -9.16 4.92
CA THR A 70 -11.84 -9.18 6.36
C THR A 70 -10.64 -9.55 7.24
N GLY A 71 -9.59 -10.13 6.64
CA GLY A 71 -8.34 -10.50 7.33
C GLY A 71 -7.39 -11.27 6.43
N TRP A 72 -6.31 -11.80 7.02
CA TRP A 72 -5.23 -12.47 6.28
C TRP A 72 -5.69 -13.66 5.41
N ASN A 73 -6.58 -14.52 5.91
CA ASN A 73 -6.95 -15.74 5.19
C ASN A 73 -7.65 -15.42 3.85
N GLU A 74 -8.58 -14.47 3.85
CA GLU A 74 -9.29 -14.04 2.64
C GLU A 74 -8.32 -13.36 1.65
N PHE A 75 -7.44 -12.51 2.17
CA PHE A 75 -6.41 -11.85 1.37
C PHE A 75 -5.47 -12.87 0.70
N ARG A 76 -4.97 -13.85 1.48
CA ARG A 76 -4.07 -14.90 1.01
C ARG A 76 -4.77 -15.77 -0.04
N GLN A 77 -6.02 -16.15 0.19
CA GLN A 77 -6.82 -16.92 -0.76
C GLN A 77 -7.00 -16.16 -2.09
N ALA A 78 -7.35 -14.87 -2.03
CA ALA A 78 -7.49 -14.04 -3.22
C ALA A 78 -6.18 -13.96 -4.01
N LEU A 79 -5.05 -13.78 -3.30
CA LEU A 79 -3.72 -13.74 -3.91
C LEU A 79 -3.33 -15.05 -4.59
N GLN A 80 -3.53 -16.18 -3.92
CA GLN A 80 -3.20 -17.51 -4.46
C GLN A 80 -4.10 -17.91 -5.63
N ALA A 81 -5.39 -17.55 -5.57
CA ALA A 81 -6.33 -17.87 -6.64
C ALA A 81 -6.14 -17.00 -7.88
N ASN A 82 -5.56 -15.79 -7.75
CA ASN A 82 -5.48 -14.80 -8.83
C ASN A 82 -4.11 -14.10 -8.96
N PRO A 83 -2.97 -14.83 -8.96
CA PRO A 83 -1.65 -14.22 -8.94
C PRO A 83 -1.37 -13.39 -10.20
N ASP A 84 -1.85 -13.82 -11.37
CA ASP A 84 -1.60 -13.14 -12.64
C ASP A 84 -2.39 -11.83 -12.79
N ALA A 85 -3.63 -11.79 -12.31
CA ALA A 85 -4.44 -10.57 -12.29
C ALA A 85 -3.81 -9.51 -11.39
N ILE A 86 -3.38 -9.92 -10.19
CA ILE A 86 -2.72 -9.03 -9.23
C ILE A 86 -1.38 -8.55 -9.78
N ARG A 87 -0.55 -9.45 -10.32
CA ARG A 87 0.70 -9.09 -11.01
C ARG A 87 0.46 -8.05 -12.09
N SER A 88 -0.48 -8.31 -12.99
CA SER A 88 -0.76 -7.43 -14.13
C SER A 88 -1.12 -6.03 -13.65
N LEU A 89 -2.02 -5.93 -12.66
CA LEU A 89 -2.40 -4.64 -12.09
C LEU A 89 -1.24 -3.94 -11.39
N MET A 90 -0.42 -4.66 -10.61
CA MET A 90 0.76 -4.08 -9.94
C MET A 90 1.81 -3.58 -10.96
N LEU A 91 1.97 -4.27 -12.09
CA LEU A 91 2.87 -3.82 -13.16
C LEU A 91 2.33 -2.57 -13.88
N GLU A 92 1.02 -2.49 -14.11
CA GLU A 92 0.37 -1.33 -14.74
C GLU A 92 0.36 -0.09 -13.84
N ARG A 93 0.17 -0.27 -12.52
CA ARG A 93 -0.10 0.84 -11.59
C ARG A 93 1.13 1.29 -10.81
N SER A 94 1.15 2.57 -10.44
CA SER A 94 2.14 3.14 -9.52
C SER A 94 1.41 3.77 -8.35
N THR A 95 2.01 3.72 -7.17
CA THR A 95 1.53 4.46 -6.00
C THR A 95 1.86 5.94 -6.17
N GLN A 96 0.88 6.81 -5.99
CA GLN A 96 1.12 8.25 -5.97
C GLN A 96 0.78 8.82 -4.60
N THR A 97 1.80 9.31 -3.90
CA THR A 97 1.64 9.93 -2.59
C THR A 97 1.00 11.30 -2.76
N LYS A 98 -0.30 11.42 -2.49
CA LYS A 98 -0.92 12.71 -2.17
C LYS A 98 -0.84 12.90 -0.67
N GLU A 99 -0.10 13.90 -0.20
CA GLU A 99 -0.02 14.29 1.21
C GLU A 99 -0.86 15.55 1.46
N PRO A 100 -2.19 15.45 1.63
CA PRO A 100 -3.01 16.62 1.93
C PRO A 100 -2.58 17.33 3.23
N GLY A 101 -1.91 16.64 4.15
CA GLY A 101 -1.29 17.23 5.33
C GLY A 101 -0.23 18.31 5.02
N ARG A 102 0.40 18.28 3.83
CA ARG A 102 1.34 19.34 3.40
C ARG A 102 0.64 20.67 3.15
N CYS A 103 -0.67 20.66 2.91
CA CYS A 103 -1.45 21.90 2.79
C CYS A 103 -1.70 22.58 4.15
N ALA A 104 -1.35 21.96 5.28
CA ALA A 104 -1.53 22.56 6.61
C ALA A 104 -0.78 23.89 6.77
N THR A 105 0.36 24.07 6.09
CA THR A 105 1.12 25.34 6.10
C THR A 105 0.36 26.48 5.43
N LEU A 106 -0.60 26.18 4.55
CA LEU A 106 -1.45 27.19 3.91
C LEU A 106 -2.48 27.78 4.89
N LEU A 107 -2.76 27.13 6.02
CA LEU A 107 -3.73 27.62 7.00
C LEU A 107 -3.41 29.03 7.51
N THR A 108 -2.13 29.37 7.67
CA THR A 108 -1.70 30.71 8.10
C THR A 108 -2.12 31.80 7.12
N VAL A 109 -2.15 31.50 5.81
CA VAL A 109 -2.55 32.43 4.75
C VAL A 109 -4.07 32.40 4.49
N LEU A 110 -4.70 31.22 4.65
CA LEU A 110 -6.11 31.03 4.36
C LEU A 110 -7.04 31.54 5.48
N ALA A 111 -6.60 31.48 6.74
CA ALA A 111 -7.39 31.89 7.91
C ALA A 111 -7.94 33.34 7.85
N PRO A 112 -7.19 34.37 7.40
CA PRO A 112 -7.70 35.75 7.35
C PRO A 112 -8.61 36.06 6.15
N LEU A 113 -8.78 35.15 5.17
CA LEU A 113 -9.62 35.40 3.99
C LEU A 113 -11.12 35.24 4.32
N PRO A 114 -12.03 35.88 3.54
CA PRO A 114 -13.47 35.72 3.70
C PRO A 114 -13.90 34.25 3.58
N GLN A 115 -14.64 33.77 4.58
CA GLN A 115 -15.10 32.38 4.69
C GLN A 115 -16.51 32.21 4.12
N PRO A 116 -16.91 30.99 3.69
CA PRO A 116 -16.14 29.74 3.72
C PRO A 116 -15.19 29.57 2.52
N LEU A 117 -14.03 28.97 2.76
CA LEU A 117 -13.08 28.56 1.72
C LEU A 117 -13.14 27.06 1.47
N ALA A 118 -13.02 26.67 0.20
CA ALA A 118 -12.80 25.28 -0.20
C ALA A 118 -11.38 25.12 -0.78
N LEU A 119 -10.63 24.13 -0.29
CA LEU A 119 -9.30 23.79 -0.81
C LEU A 119 -9.38 22.52 -1.67
N LEU A 120 -9.09 22.66 -2.95
CA LEU A 120 -9.06 21.55 -3.91
C LEU A 120 -7.62 21.16 -4.23
N ALA A 121 -7.17 20.02 -3.69
CA ALA A 121 -5.87 19.45 -4.00
C ALA A 121 -5.95 18.53 -5.24
N VAL A 122 -5.66 19.11 -6.40
CA VAL A 122 -5.65 18.38 -7.68
C VAL A 122 -4.28 17.71 -7.89
N GLY A 123 -4.29 16.44 -8.29
CA GLY A 123 -3.04 15.71 -8.60
C GLY A 123 -2.58 15.95 -10.04
N THR A 124 -1.35 15.56 -10.38
CA THR A 124 -0.77 15.75 -11.73
C THR A 124 -1.41 14.91 -12.85
N ALA A 125 -2.50 14.18 -12.57
CA ALA A 125 -3.21 13.31 -13.52
C ALA A 125 -4.67 13.77 -13.73
N ALA A 126 -4.97 15.04 -13.46
CA ALA A 126 -6.29 15.65 -13.64
C ALA A 126 -6.33 16.57 -14.85
#